data_AF-A0A160UJF3-F1
#
_entry.id   AF-A0A160UJF3-F1
#
_cell.length_a   1.000
_cell.length_b   1.000
_cell.length_c   1.000
_cell.angle_alpha   90.00
_cell.angle_beta   90.00
_cell.angle_gamma   90.00
#
_symmetry.space_group_name_H-M   'P 1'
#
loop_
_entity.id
_entity.type
_entity.pdbx_description
1 polymer ?
#
loop_
_entity_poly.entity_id
_entity_poly.type
_entity_poly.pdbx_seq_one_letter_code
_entity_poly.pdbx_strand_id
1 'polypeptide(L)'
;MAFQRKKPEALGVKATACHPASYGFTKSSSTATACKSTSNEAVKVFTRRGHDWTKRYPWIVEAALKNREQQFVIDGEAVVLGVDGPSDFNALHSRRHDHEVQLYAFDILAVGSEDLRQLPLTMRKTNLVRLLRGRPDGIFVAPFEAGAIGPDLFGAACRMGLEGLVSKRRDRRYGAGRSKDWIKVKNRTHPAMTREF
;
A
#
# COMPACT_ATOMS: atom_id res chain seq x y z
N MET A 1 17.52 5.52 -6.88
CA MET A 1 16.16 4.95 -6.91
C MET A 1 15.93 4.13 -5.65
N ALA A 2 14.67 3.91 -5.26
CA ALA A 2 14.26 2.90 -4.28
C ALA A 2 13.35 1.91 -4.99
N PHE A 3 13.52 0.64 -4.70
CA PHE A 3 12.82 -0.44 -5.37
C PHE A 3 11.95 -1.18 -4.38
N GLN A 4 10.77 -1.55 -4.84
CA GLN A 4 9.80 -2.29 -4.05
C GLN A 4 9.30 -3.45 -4.89
N ARG A 5 9.41 -4.64 -4.32
CA ARG A 5 8.90 -5.87 -4.94
C ARG A 5 7.40 -5.72 -5.10
N LYS A 6 6.89 -5.94 -6.32
CA LYS A 6 5.47 -6.08 -6.51
C LYS A 6 5.13 -7.54 -6.22
N LYS A 7 4.42 -7.81 -5.13
CA LYS A 7 3.87 -9.15 -4.90
C LYS A 7 2.94 -9.52 -6.07
N PRO A 8 2.88 -10.81 -6.47
CA PRO A 8 2.05 -11.22 -7.57
C PRO A 8 0.62 -10.78 -7.29
N GLU A 9 0.11 -9.89 -8.13
CA GLU A 9 -1.31 -9.69 -8.30
C GLU A 9 -2.04 -9.28 -7.01
N ALA A 10 -2.05 -7.98 -6.78
CA ALA A 10 -2.62 -7.40 -5.61
C ALA A 10 -3.49 -6.20 -6.01
N LEU A 11 -4.40 -5.81 -5.12
CA LEU A 11 -5.24 -4.63 -5.30
C LEU A 11 -4.63 -3.50 -4.49
N GLY A 12 -4.33 -2.38 -5.15
CA GLY A 12 -3.96 -1.15 -4.46
C GLY A 12 -5.08 -0.73 -3.51
N VAL A 13 -4.80 -0.80 -2.21
CA VAL A 13 -5.77 -0.59 -1.14
C VAL A 13 -5.13 0.31 -0.11
N LYS A 14 -5.88 1.31 0.36
CA LYS A 14 -5.33 2.33 1.26
C LYS A 14 -6.17 2.30 2.53
N ALA A 15 -5.48 2.18 3.65
CA ALA A 15 -6.10 2.17 4.97
C ALA A 15 -5.79 3.49 5.68
N THR A 16 -6.70 3.94 6.53
CA THR A 16 -6.53 5.18 7.27
C THR A 16 -7.36 5.15 8.56
N ALA A 17 -6.79 5.68 9.63
CA ALA A 17 -7.46 6.07 10.87
C ALA A 17 -7.40 7.61 11.00
N CYS A 18 -8.43 8.33 11.46
CA CYS A 18 -8.41 9.82 11.53
C CYS A 18 -9.31 10.42 12.67
N HIS A 19 -9.28 11.76 12.89
CA HIS A 19 -10.26 12.72 13.54
C HIS A 19 -10.21 14.12 12.91
N PRO A 20 -11.23 15.01 13.07
CA PRO A 20 -11.83 15.76 11.98
C PRO A 20 -11.20 17.14 11.79
N ALA A 21 -11.58 17.78 10.68
CA ALA A 21 -11.31 19.16 10.31
C ALA A 21 -9.84 19.46 9.97
N SER A 22 -9.49 19.28 8.68
CA SER A 22 -8.85 20.33 7.86
C SER A 22 -8.28 19.84 6.52
N TYR A 23 -8.19 18.53 6.26
CA TYR A 23 -7.48 18.08 5.06
C TYR A 23 -8.40 17.73 3.87
N GLY A 24 -8.47 18.68 2.93
CA GLY A 24 -8.95 18.45 1.57
C GLY A 24 -7.97 17.56 0.78
N PHE A 25 -8.08 16.25 0.92
CA PHE A 25 -7.35 15.31 0.08
C PHE A 25 -8.06 15.16 -1.28
N THR A 26 -7.53 15.81 -2.32
CA THR A 26 -7.99 15.62 -3.70
C THR A 26 -7.58 14.24 -4.21
N LYS A 27 -8.58 13.54 -4.79
CA LYS A 27 -8.42 12.24 -5.47
C LYS A 27 -7.30 12.35 -6.49
N SER A 28 -6.24 11.57 -6.29
CA SER A 28 -5.18 11.48 -7.28
C SER A 28 -5.14 10.10 -7.89
N SER A 29 -4.87 10.06 -9.19
CA SER A 29 -4.79 8.83 -9.95
C SER A 29 -3.87 7.81 -9.24
N SER A 30 -4.39 6.59 -9.03
CA SER A 30 -3.76 5.48 -8.31
C SER A 30 -4.10 5.30 -6.83
N THR A 31 -4.93 6.17 -6.24
CA THR A 31 -4.77 6.45 -4.81
C THR A 31 -6.12 6.48 -4.09
N ALA A 32 -6.37 5.52 -3.20
CA ALA A 32 -7.41 5.65 -2.17
C ALA A 32 -6.96 6.44 -0.93
N THR A 33 -7.86 7.16 -0.31
CA THR A 33 -7.58 8.06 0.81
C THR A 33 -8.66 7.80 1.83
N ALA A 34 -8.36 7.77 3.12
CA ALA A 34 -9.41 7.91 4.09
C ALA A 34 -9.19 9.13 4.99
N CYS A 35 -10.31 9.60 5.53
CA CYS A 35 -10.45 10.71 6.46
C CYS A 35 -11.55 10.32 7.46
N LYS A 36 -11.46 10.78 8.71
CA LYS A 36 -12.55 10.63 9.68
C LYS A 36 -13.44 11.85 9.57
N SER A 37 -14.73 11.60 9.40
CA SER A 37 -15.78 12.61 9.55
C SER A 37 -16.26 12.62 11.01
N THR A 38 -16.76 13.76 11.45
CA THR A 38 -17.30 14.06 12.79
C THR A 38 -18.53 13.19 13.11
N SER A 39 -18.31 11.96 13.57
CA SER A 39 -19.19 11.14 14.43
C SER A 39 -18.73 9.69 14.37
N ASN A 40 -18.21 9.17 15.48
CA ASN A 40 -17.73 7.80 15.70
C ASN A 40 -16.46 7.32 14.96
N GLU A 41 -15.67 6.56 15.72
CA GLU A 41 -14.37 5.97 15.40
C GLU A 41 -14.44 5.00 14.21
N ALA A 42 -14.28 5.50 12.98
CA ALA A 42 -14.26 4.63 11.82
C ALA A 42 -12.92 4.72 11.09
N VAL A 43 -12.11 3.66 11.22
CA VAL A 43 -11.11 3.35 10.19
C VAL A 43 -11.84 3.11 8.88
N LYS A 44 -11.25 3.61 7.79
CA LYS A 44 -11.80 3.43 6.45
C LYS A 44 -10.75 2.83 5.53
N VAL A 45 -11.21 1.90 4.71
CA VAL A 45 -10.39 1.22 3.71
C VAL A 45 -10.99 1.50 2.36
N PHE A 46 -10.23 2.14 1.47
CA PHE A 46 -10.68 2.47 0.14
C PHE A 46 -9.83 1.78 -0.92
N THR A 47 -10.45 1.44 -2.05
CA THR A 47 -9.76 0.97 -3.25
C THR A 47 -9.17 2.10 -4.07
N ARG A 48 -8.21 1.80 -4.94
CA ARG A 48 -7.71 2.75 -5.97
C ARG A 48 -8.80 3.55 -6.71
N ARG A 49 -10.00 2.97 -6.94
CA ARG A 49 -11.13 3.63 -7.64
C ARG A 49 -12.07 4.39 -6.71
N GLY A 50 -11.82 4.38 -5.40
CA GLY A 50 -12.59 5.10 -4.38
C GLY A 50 -13.76 4.31 -3.78
N HIS A 51 -13.90 3.02 -4.06
CA HIS A 51 -14.89 2.18 -3.39
C HIS A 51 -14.52 1.97 -1.92
N ASP A 52 -15.48 2.16 -1.03
CA ASP A 52 -15.37 1.87 0.40
C ASP A 52 -15.44 0.34 0.63
N TRP A 53 -14.31 -0.24 1.04
CA TRP A 53 -14.14 -1.65 1.36
C TRP A 53 -13.90 -1.89 2.85
N THR A 54 -14.29 -0.94 3.70
CA THR A 54 -14.13 -1.03 5.16
C THR A 54 -14.75 -2.30 5.74
N LYS A 55 -16.00 -2.61 5.36
CA LYS A 55 -16.68 -3.83 5.80
C LYS A 55 -16.09 -5.10 5.17
N ARG A 56 -15.43 -4.94 4.02
CA ARG A 56 -14.88 -6.05 3.25
C ARG A 56 -13.58 -6.56 3.86
N TYR A 57 -12.72 -5.68 4.36
CA TYR A 57 -11.41 -6.04 4.92
C TYR A 57 -11.32 -5.74 6.42
N PRO A 58 -12.04 -6.51 7.25
CA PRO A 58 -12.13 -6.26 8.69
C PRO A 58 -10.78 -6.37 9.40
N TRP A 59 -9.90 -7.28 8.97
CA TRP A 59 -8.61 -7.44 9.63
C TRP A 59 -7.68 -6.22 9.46
N ILE A 60 -7.71 -5.57 8.29
CA ILE A 60 -7.03 -4.28 8.08
C ILE A 60 -7.61 -3.21 9.01
N VAL A 61 -8.93 -3.19 9.18
CA VAL A 61 -9.62 -2.25 10.08
C VAL A 61 -9.19 -2.46 11.52
N GLU A 62 -9.22 -3.68 12.02
CA GLU A 62 -8.80 -4.04 13.37
C GLU A 62 -7.33 -3.72 13.63
N ALA A 63 -6.46 -4.04 12.69
CA ALA A 63 -5.04 -3.72 12.77
C ALA A 63 -4.78 -2.22 12.86
N ALA A 64 -5.49 -1.41 12.07
CA ALA A 64 -5.38 0.04 12.11
C ALA A 64 -5.94 0.62 13.43
N LEU A 65 -7.06 0.10 13.95
CA LEU A 65 -7.63 0.52 15.23
C LEU A 65 -6.69 0.24 16.41
N LYS A 66 -5.88 -0.81 16.32
CA LYS A 66 -4.88 -1.13 17.34
C LYS A 66 -3.68 -0.19 17.30
N ASN A 67 -3.48 0.66 16.29
CA ASN A 67 -2.30 1.53 16.23
C ASN A 67 -2.27 2.51 17.42
N ARG A 68 -1.06 2.88 17.90
CA ARG A 68 -0.93 3.91 18.94
C ARG A 68 -1.26 5.30 18.40
N GLU A 69 -0.92 5.52 17.13
CA GLU A 69 -1.29 6.73 16.43
C GLU A 69 -2.76 6.67 16.04
N GLN A 70 -3.50 7.70 16.43
CA GLN A 70 -4.95 7.75 16.17
C GLN A 70 -5.27 8.31 14.79
N GLN A 71 -4.32 9.02 14.18
CA GLN A 71 -4.52 9.69 12.89
C GLN A 71 -3.36 9.41 11.95
N PHE A 72 -3.63 8.68 10.87
CA PHE A 72 -2.65 8.42 9.83
C PHE A 72 -3.32 7.99 8.53
N VAL A 73 -2.67 8.34 7.41
CA VAL A 73 -3.06 7.88 6.07
C VAL A 73 -1.90 7.07 5.51
N ILE A 74 -2.13 5.78 5.23
CA ILE A 74 -1.12 4.93 4.59
C ILE A 74 -1.58 4.43 3.22
N ASP A 75 -0.60 4.25 2.35
CA ASP A 75 -0.77 3.69 1.02
C ASP A 75 -0.18 2.29 0.97
N GLY A 76 -0.87 1.35 0.35
CA GLY A 76 -0.50 -0.04 0.41
C GLY A 76 -1.19 -0.91 -0.63
N GLU A 77 -0.96 -2.20 -0.46
CA GLU A 77 -1.43 -3.23 -1.35
C GLU A 77 -2.14 -4.31 -0.52
N ALA A 78 -3.41 -4.58 -0.83
CA ALA A 78 -4.16 -5.68 -0.21
C ALA A 78 -3.74 -7.01 -0.81
N VAL A 79 -3.44 -7.97 0.05
CA VAL A 79 -3.00 -9.31 -0.33
C VAL A 79 -3.67 -10.36 0.54
N VAL A 80 -3.98 -11.50 -0.06
CA VAL A 80 -4.18 -12.76 0.66
C VAL A 80 -2.91 -13.57 0.45
N LEU A 81 -2.30 -14.10 1.50
CA LEU A 81 -1.14 -14.97 1.37
C LEU A 81 -1.65 -16.39 1.10
N GLY A 82 -1.15 -17.03 0.04
CA GLY A 82 -1.39 -18.46 -0.19
C GLY A 82 -0.59 -19.32 0.79
N VAL A 83 -0.96 -20.60 0.89
CA VAL A 83 -0.37 -21.60 1.80
C VAL A 83 1.16 -21.74 1.60
N ASP A 84 1.66 -21.47 0.39
CA ASP A 84 3.07 -21.58 0.02
C ASP A 84 3.83 -20.23 -0.01
N GLY A 85 3.19 -19.13 0.41
CA GLY A 85 3.83 -17.81 0.55
C GLY A 85 3.59 -16.74 -0.54
N PRO A 86 3.40 -17.04 -1.85
CA PRO A 86 2.99 -16.02 -2.82
C PRO A 86 1.54 -15.59 -2.59
N SER A 87 1.21 -14.36 -2.96
CA SER A 87 -0.15 -13.85 -2.80
C SER A 87 -1.12 -14.49 -3.80
N ASP A 88 -2.30 -14.86 -3.31
CA ASP A 88 -3.38 -15.44 -4.12
C ASP A 88 -4.38 -14.35 -4.55
N PHE A 89 -4.25 -13.93 -5.81
CA PHE A 89 -5.13 -12.94 -6.41
C PHE A 89 -6.53 -13.46 -6.72
N ASN A 90 -6.63 -14.74 -7.09
CA ASN A 90 -7.92 -15.36 -7.33
C ASN A 90 -8.69 -15.43 -6.01
N ALA A 91 -8.02 -15.72 -4.89
CA ALA A 91 -8.60 -15.62 -3.56
C ALA A 91 -9.11 -14.20 -3.26
N LEU A 92 -8.32 -13.16 -3.57
CA LEU A 92 -8.73 -11.76 -3.38
C LEU A 92 -9.95 -11.35 -4.25
N HIS A 93 -10.10 -11.92 -5.45
CA HIS A 93 -11.25 -11.67 -6.34
C HIS A 93 -12.47 -12.52 -5.97
N SER A 94 -12.26 -13.73 -5.45
CA SER A 94 -13.32 -14.69 -5.10
C SER A 94 -14.24 -14.22 -3.97
N ARG A 95 -13.78 -13.25 -3.17
CA ARG A 95 -14.43 -12.76 -1.94
C ARG A 95 -14.52 -13.79 -0.80
N ARG A 96 -13.99 -15.00 -0.98
CA ARG A 96 -14.07 -16.07 0.03
C ARG A 96 -13.13 -15.84 1.22
N HIS A 97 -12.02 -15.13 0.99
CA HIS A 97 -10.96 -14.89 1.96
C HIS A 97 -10.84 -13.42 2.38
N ASP A 98 -11.92 -12.65 2.23
CA ASP A 98 -11.93 -11.21 2.51
C ASP A 98 -11.50 -10.87 3.97
N HIS A 99 -11.76 -11.77 4.91
CA HIS A 99 -11.35 -11.65 6.32
C HIS A 99 -9.85 -11.92 6.58
N GLU A 100 -9.17 -12.59 5.66
CA GLU A 100 -7.73 -12.91 5.74
C GLU A 100 -6.86 -11.86 5.02
N VAL A 101 -7.49 -10.87 4.39
CA VAL A 101 -6.81 -9.85 3.61
C VAL A 101 -5.96 -8.97 4.53
N GLN A 102 -4.68 -8.89 4.18
CA GLN A 102 -3.68 -8.07 4.85
C GLN A 102 -3.25 -6.91 3.97
N LEU A 103 -2.73 -5.84 4.57
CA LEU A 103 -2.19 -4.68 3.87
C LEU A 103 -0.67 -4.67 3.91
N TYR A 104 -0.02 -4.62 2.75
CA TYR A 104 1.40 -4.31 2.63
C TYR A 104 1.56 -2.82 2.32
N ALA A 105 1.65 -2.02 3.37
CA ALA A 105 1.82 -0.58 3.31
C ALA A 105 3.19 -0.19 2.76
N PHE A 106 3.21 0.74 1.81
CA PHE A 106 4.42 1.15 1.12
C PHE A 106 4.65 2.65 1.09
N ASP A 107 3.70 3.47 1.49
CA ASP A 107 3.89 4.89 1.69
C ASP A 107 3.03 5.37 2.85
N ILE A 108 3.37 6.54 3.38
CA ILE A 108 2.59 7.24 4.40
C ILE A 108 2.37 8.66 3.90
N LEU A 109 1.11 9.09 3.93
CA LEU A 109 0.70 10.38 3.39
C LEU A 109 0.47 11.41 4.47
N ALA A 110 0.05 10.98 5.67
CA ALA A 110 -0.18 11.87 6.80
C ALA A 110 -0.04 11.10 8.13
N VAL A 111 0.33 11.82 9.18
CA VAL A 111 0.34 11.38 10.59
C VAL A 111 -0.09 12.56 11.46
N GLY A 112 -1.02 12.36 12.40
CA GLY A 112 -1.59 13.45 13.18
C GLY A 112 -2.20 14.52 12.27
N SER A 113 -1.79 15.76 12.51
CA SER A 113 -2.11 16.91 11.67
C SER A 113 -1.09 17.15 10.56
N GLU A 114 -0.05 16.33 10.38
CA GLU A 114 1.01 16.60 9.41
C GLU A 114 0.74 15.93 8.05
N ASP A 115 0.79 16.72 6.97
CA ASP A 115 0.82 16.20 5.60
C ASP A 115 2.24 15.86 5.17
N LEU A 116 2.54 14.56 5.10
CA LEU A 116 3.86 14.05 4.76
C LEU A 116 4.09 13.96 3.25
N ARG A 117 3.09 14.24 2.41
CA ARG A 117 3.21 14.10 0.94
C ARG A 117 4.30 14.96 0.34
N GLN A 118 4.61 16.12 0.94
CA GLN A 118 5.66 17.01 0.46
C GLN A 118 7.08 16.51 0.79
N LEU A 119 7.21 15.60 1.76
CA LEU A 119 8.51 15.05 2.14
C LEU A 119 9.08 14.12 1.06
N PRO A 120 10.41 13.98 0.95
CA PRO A 120 11.06 12.93 0.16
C PRO A 120 10.58 11.53 0.56
N LEU A 121 10.53 10.60 -0.42
CA LEU A 121 10.13 9.21 -0.19
C LEU A 121 10.92 8.54 0.94
N THR A 122 12.21 8.82 1.08
CA THR A 122 13.04 8.27 2.17
C THR A 122 12.53 8.66 3.56
N MET A 123 12.10 9.91 3.73
CA MET A 123 11.52 10.38 5.00
C MET A 123 10.15 9.77 5.24
N ARG A 124 9.31 9.64 4.19
CA ARG A 124 8.02 8.97 4.31
C ARG A 124 8.19 7.49 4.69
N LYS A 125 9.12 6.77 4.06
CA LYS A 125 9.44 5.38 4.44
C LYS A 125 9.88 5.25 5.90
N THR A 126 10.70 6.19 6.39
CA THR A 126 11.12 6.22 7.80
C THR A 126 9.93 6.42 8.74
N ASN A 127 9.03 7.35 8.42
CA ASN A 127 7.80 7.56 9.18
C ASN A 127 6.86 6.36 9.16
N LEU A 128 6.73 5.69 8.01
CA LEU A 128 5.92 4.47 7.88
C LEU A 128 6.45 3.33 8.76
N VAL A 129 7.77 3.11 8.76
CA VAL A 129 8.40 2.10 9.63
C VAL A 129 8.19 2.44 11.10
N ARG A 130 8.27 3.73 11.47
CA ARG A 130 8.01 4.19 12.83
C ARG A 130 6.54 3.96 13.23
N LEU A 131 5.59 4.29 12.36
CA LEU A 131 4.15 4.12 12.58
C LEU A 131 3.78 2.65 12.84
N LEU A 132 4.41 1.72 12.11
CA LEU A 132 4.11 0.29 12.17
C LEU A 132 5.06 -0.52 13.06
N ARG A 133 5.91 0.15 13.85
CA ARG A 133 6.91 -0.51 14.69
C ARG A 133 6.23 -1.33 15.80
N GLY A 134 6.56 -2.62 15.87
CA GLY A 134 6.14 -3.51 16.96
C GLY A 134 4.68 -3.97 16.92
N ARG A 135 4.02 -3.92 15.75
CA ARG A 135 2.64 -4.41 15.57
C ARG A 135 2.46 -5.22 14.27
N PRO A 136 2.99 -6.45 14.21
CA PRO A 136 2.87 -7.30 13.02
C PRO A 136 1.52 -8.02 12.98
N ASP A 137 0.41 -7.29 12.86
CA ASP A 137 -0.92 -7.89 12.64
C ASP A 137 -1.64 -7.12 11.54
N GLY A 138 -2.09 -7.81 10.49
CA GLY A 138 -2.96 -7.28 9.42
C GLY A 138 -2.36 -6.17 8.52
N ILE A 139 -1.38 -5.38 8.97
CA ILE A 139 -0.72 -4.30 8.23
C ILE A 139 0.80 -4.41 8.38
N PHE A 140 1.51 -4.51 7.26
CA PHE A 140 2.96 -4.72 7.21
C PHE A 140 3.65 -3.67 6.35
N VAL A 141 4.90 -3.35 6.66
CA VAL A 141 5.73 -2.52 5.77
C VAL A 141 6.16 -3.38 4.58
N ALA A 142 5.83 -2.93 3.37
CA ALA A 142 6.30 -3.56 2.15
C ALA A 142 7.83 -3.41 2.04
N PRO A 143 8.57 -4.53 1.81
CA PRO A 143 10.01 -4.51 1.68
C PRO A 143 10.46 -3.50 0.61
N PHE A 144 11.43 -2.67 0.95
CA PHE A 144 12.00 -1.68 0.04
C PHE A 144 13.51 -1.73 0.11
N GLU A 145 14.15 -1.65 -1.04
CA GLU A 145 15.61 -1.64 -1.17
C GLU A 145 16.07 -0.33 -1.78
N ALA A 146 17.07 0.31 -1.17
CA ALA A 146 17.67 1.53 -1.68
C ALA A 146 19.02 1.22 -2.34
N GLY A 147 19.28 1.79 -3.52
CA GLY A 147 20.59 1.63 -4.18
C GLY A 147 20.51 1.51 -5.70
N ALA A 148 21.61 1.04 -6.30
CA ALA A 148 21.77 0.87 -7.75
C ALA A 148 21.50 -0.57 -8.24
N ILE A 149 20.98 -1.47 -7.39
CA ILE A 149 20.73 -2.89 -7.68
C ILE A 149 19.45 -3.18 -8.49
N GLY A 150 18.96 -2.19 -9.24
CA GLY A 150 17.65 -2.26 -9.89
C GLY A 150 17.46 -3.46 -10.83
N PRO A 151 18.38 -3.68 -11.80
CA PRO A 151 18.32 -4.83 -12.70
C PRO A 151 18.42 -6.17 -11.98
N ASP A 152 19.33 -6.30 -11.02
CA ASP A 152 19.52 -7.55 -10.26
C ASP A 152 18.32 -7.89 -9.41
N LEU A 153 17.74 -6.88 -8.75
CA LEU A 153 16.52 -7.03 -7.95
C LEU A 153 15.31 -7.36 -8.83
N PHE A 154 15.23 -6.81 -10.04
CA PHE A 154 14.21 -7.19 -10.99
C PHE A 154 14.39 -8.64 -11.46
N GLY A 155 15.62 -9.06 -11.80
CA GLY A 155 15.93 -10.44 -12.15
C GLY A 155 15.60 -11.42 -11.02
N ALA A 156 15.91 -11.07 -9.78
CA ALA A 156 15.53 -11.84 -8.60
C ALA A 156 14.01 -11.92 -8.43
N ALA A 157 13.30 -10.80 -8.58
CA ALA A 157 11.84 -10.77 -8.54
C ALA A 157 11.22 -11.69 -9.61
N CYS A 158 11.77 -11.71 -10.82
CA CYS A 158 11.33 -12.62 -11.89
C CYS A 158 11.56 -14.09 -11.53
N ARG A 159 12.74 -14.45 -11.00
CA ARG A 159 13.05 -15.83 -10.57
C ARG A 159 12.18 -16.30 -9.40
N MET A 160 11.74 -15.37 -8.55
CA MET A 160 10.78 -15.62 -7.48
C MET A 160 9.32 -15.69 -7.95
N GLY A 161 9.05 -15.63 -9.27
CA GLY A 161 7.70 -15.67 -9.81
C GLY A 161 6.85 -14.45 -9.47
N LEU A 162 7.46 -13.30 -9.14
CA LEU A 162 6.71 -12.08 -8.86
C LEU A 162 6.24 -11.41 -10.16
N GLU A 163 5.12 -10.67 -10.10
CA GLU A 163 4.58 -9.90 -11.25
C GLU A 163 5.58 -8.88 -11.78
N GLY A 164 6.46 -8.36 -10.92
CA GLY A 164 7.54 -7.48 -11.32
C GLY A 164 8.02 -6.58 -10.19
N LEU A 165 8.53 -5.41 -10.57
CA LEU A 165 9.15 -4.46 -9.66
C LEU A 165 8.60 -3.05 -9.86
N VAL A 166 8.51 -2.33 -8.76
CA VAL A 166 8.17 -0.91 -8.72
C VAL A 166 9.42 -0.14 -8.31
N SER A 167 9.88 0.77 -9.18
CA SER A 167 10.94 1.73 -8.89
C SER A 167 10.35 3.09 -8.57
N LYS A 168 10.81 3.71 -7.48
CA LYS A 168 10.37 5.03 -7.02
C LYS A 168 11.60 5.93 -6.82
N ARG A 169 11.52 7.21 -7.23
CA ARG A 169 12.57 8.19 -6.92
C ARG A 169 12.58 8.52 -5.42
N ARG A 170 13.77 8.50 -4.80
CA ARG A 170 13.97 8.58 -3.34
C ARG A 170 13.75 9.98 -2.77
N ASP A 171 14.10 10.97 -3.55
CA ASP A 171 14.14 12.39 -3.26
C ASP A 171 12.84 13.12 -3.64
N ARG A 172 11.85 12.40 -4.17
CA ARG A 172 10.63 13.01 -4.70
C ARG A 172 9.47 12.93 -3.73
N ARG A 173 8.69 14.02 -3.71
CA ARG A 173 7.40 14.13 -3.03
C ARG A 173 6.41 13.09 -3.56
N TYR A 174 5.35 12.84 -2.80
CA TYR A 174 4.26 11.97 -3.24
C TYR A 174 3.52 12.63 -4.41
N GLY A 175 3.63 12.02 -5.58
CA GLY A 175 2.98 12.46 -6.80
C GLY A 175 1.59 11.85 -6.93
N ALA A 176 0.59 12.70 -6.82
CA ALA A 176 -0.75 12.41 -7.25
C ALA A 176 -0.78 11.97 -8.73
N GLY A 177 -1.11 10.72 -9.05
CA GLY A 177 -1.31 10.30 -10.44
C GLY A 177 -0.23 9.52 -11.13
N ARG A 178 -0.37 9.43 -12.46
CA ARG A 178 0.66 8.80 -13.30
C ARG A 178 1.89 9.71 -13.25
N SER A 179 2.98 9.18 -12.73
CA SER A 179 4.21 9.93 -12.52
C SER A 179 5.39 9.23 -13.16
N LYS A 180 6.36 10.00 -13.66
CA LYS A 180 7.67 9.50 -14.09
C LYS A 180 8.56 9.12 -12.89
N ASP A 181 8.18 9.53 -11.69
CA ASP A 181 8.91 9.25 -10.46
C ASP A 181 8.56 7.88 -9.87
N TRP A 182 7.56 7.20 -10.43
CA TRP A 182 7.12 5.86 -10.04
C TRP A 182 6.96 5.00 -11.29
N ILE A 183 7.93 4.14 -11.55
CA ILE A 183 8.01 3.30 -12.75
C ILE A 183 7.72 1.85 -12.35
N LYS A 184 6.73 1.24 -13.01
CA LYS A 184 6.43 -0.18 -12.87
C LYS A 184 7.06 -0.94 -14.04
N VAL A 185 7.82 -1.98 -13.72
CA VAL A 185 8.39 -2.93 -14.69
C VAL A 185 7.76 -4.28 -14.42
N LYS A 186 7.11 -4.88 -15.42
CA LYS A 186 6.46 -6.19 -15.31
C LYS A 186 7.38 -7.31 -15.79
N ASN A 187 7.33 -8.44 -15.12
CA ASN A 187 7.89 -9.69 -15.60
C ASN A 187 7.07 -10.18 -16.79
N ARG A 188 7.71 -10.32 -17.96
CA ARG A 188 7.03 -10.67 -19.22
C ARG A 188 6.52 -12.10 -19.25
N THR A 189 7.12 -13.00 -18.46
CA THR A 189 6.73 -14.41 -18.41
C THR A 189 5.68 -14.70 -17.34
N HIS A 190 5.28 -13.70 -16.54
CA HIS A 190 4.30 -13.88 -15.47
C HIS A 190 2.87 -13.97 -16.04
N PRO A 191 1.99 -14.86 -15.52
CA PRO A 191 0.60 -14.99 -16.00
C PRO A 191 -0.21 -13.69 -16.02
N ALA A 192 0.03 -12.78 -15.08
CA ALA A 192 -0.53 -11.42 -15.07
C ALA A 192 -0.20 -10.54 -16.30
N MET A 193 0.74 -10.94 -17.18
CA MET A 193 1.06 -10.18 -18.39
C MET A 193 -0.09 -10.26 -19.41
N THR A 194 -0.74 -11.43 -19.52
CA THR A 194 -1.73 -11.74 -20.57
C THR A 194 -3.17 -11.48 -20.13
N ARG A 195 -3.41 -11.06 -18.88
CA ARG A 195 -4.76 -10.77 -18.38
C ARG A 195 -5.19 -9.36 -18.78
N GLU A 196 -6.33 -9.24 -19.45
CA GLU A 196 -7.02 -7.97 -19.65
C GLU A 196 -7.63 -7.50 -18.31
N PHE A 197 -7.52 -6.20 -18.00
CA PHE A 197 -7.94 -5.57 -16.74
C PHE A 197 -9.17 -4.68 -16.91
#